data_AF-A0A9W5XMR7-F1
#
_entry.id   AF-A0A9W5XMR7-F1
#
_cell.length_a   1.000
_cell.length_b   1.000
_cell.length_c   1.000
_cell.angle_alpha   90.00
_cell.angle_beta   90.00
_cell.angle_gamma   90.00
#
_symmetry.space_group_name_H-M   'P 1'
#
loop_
_entity.id
_entity.type
_entity.pdbx_description
1 polymer ?
#
loop_
_entity_poly.entity_id
_entity_poly.type
_entity_poly.pdbx_seq_one_letter_code
_entity_poly.pdbx_strand_id
1 'polypeptide(L)'
;MRVQQISTHWLRHTTLTWVERNFGYAVARAFAGHHGRSDAGTTITYVRADIYDIAQALSALTGENHPLAWQALDETVRKPTPPA
;
A
#
# COMPACT_ATOMS: atom_id res chain seq x y z
N MET A 1 -10.10 31.02 17.63
CA MET A 1 -9.71 29.62 17.39
C MET A 1 -9.63 29.40 15.88
N ARG A 2 -8.51 28.87 15.37
CA ARG A 2 -8.35 28.55 13.93
C ARG A 2 -8.86 27.13 13.69
N VAL A 3 -9.82 26.95 12.79
CA VAL A 3 -10.31 25.62 12.41
C VAL A 3 -9.40 25.12 11.28
N GLN A 4 -8.75 23.97 11.47
CA GLN A 4 -7.64 23.52 10.62
C GLN A 4 -8.03 23.00 9.23
N GLN A 5 -9.27 23.22 8.74
CA GLN A 5 -9.76 22.74 7.44
C GLN A 5 -9.52 21.24 7.19
N ILE A 6 -9.47 20.44 8.26
CA ILE A 6 -9.28 18.99 8.19
C ILE A 6 -10.63 18.35 7.84
N SER A 7 -10.70 17.66 6.69
CA SER A 7 -11.87 16.89 6.25
C SER A 7 -11.49 15.42 6.01
N THR A 8 -12.49 14.53 5.94
CA THR A 8 -12.26 13.10 5.61
C THR A 8 -11.58 12.92 4.25
N HIS A 9 -11.96 13.73 3.26
CA HIS A 9 -11.33 13.71 1.94
C HIS A 9 -9.85 14.10 2.01
N TRP A 10 -9.53 15.16 2.77
CA TRP A 10 -8.15 15.59 3.00
C TRP A 10 -7.32 14.50 3.69
N LEU A 11 -7.88 13.84 4.71
CA LEU A 11 -7.21 12.75 5.43
C LEU A 11 -6.93 11.56 4.49
N ARG A 12 -7.93 11.12 3.72
CA ARG A 12 -7.77 10.04 2.74
C ARG A 12 -6.69 10.38 1.72
N HIS A 13 -6.75 11.58 1.13
CA HIS A 13 -5.78 12.00 0.13
C HIS A 13 -4.35 12.03 0.68
N THR A 14 -4.19 12.57 1.89
CA THR A 14 -2.89 12.68 2.56
C THR A 14 -2.31 11.30 2.87
N THR A 15 -3.16 10.39 3.35
CA THR A 15 -2.78 8.99 3.62
C THR A 15 -2.33 8.29 2.34
N LEU A 16 -3.13 8.36 1.27
CA LEU A 16 -2.82 7.70 0.00
C LEU A 16 -1.58 8.29 -0.68
N THR A 17 -1.40 9.62 -0.62
CA THR A 17 -0.21 10.28 -1.16
C THR A 17 1.06 9.82 -0.43
N TRP A 18 0.97 9.66 0.90
CA TRP A 18 2.09 9.13 1.67
C TRP A 18 2.39 7.69 1.28
N VAL A 19 1.38 6.81 1.19
CA VAL A 19 1.58 5.41 0.80
C VAL A 19 2.18 5.29 -0.61
N GLU A 20 1.68 6.07 -1.58
CA GLU A 20 2.18 6.04 -2.95
C GLU A 20 3.66 6.41 -3.05
N ARG A 21 4.10 7.42 -2.29
CA ARG A 21 5.50 7.87 -2.31
C ARG A 21 6.47 6.87 -1.67
N ASN A 22 6.00 6.06 -0.73
CA ASN A 22 6.85 5.12 0.01
C ASN A 22 6.80 3.69 -0.54
N PHE A 23 5.64 3.25 -1.05
CA PHE A 23 5.37 1.87 -1.45
C PHE A 23 4.91 1.74 -2.92
N GLY A 24 4.74 2.86 -3.62
CA GLY A 24 4.33 2.90 -5.02
C GLY A 24 2.83 2.88 -5.26
N TYR A 25 2.46 3.17 -6.51
CA TYR A 25 1.07 3.35 -6.93
C TYR A 25 0.19 2.10 -6.74
N ALA A 26 0.72 0.90 -7.02
CA ALA A 26 -0.06 -0.33 -6.90
C ALA A 26 -0.49 -0.61 -5.45
N VAL A 27 0.40 -0.35 -4.49
CA VAL A 27 0.09 -0.47 -3.05
C VAL A 27 -0.90 0.60 -2.63
N ALA A 28 -0.71 1.86 -3.05
CA ALA A 28 -1.65 2.94 -2.73
C ALA A 28 -3.07 2.68 -3.29
N ARG A 29 -3.17 2.13 -4.50
CA ARG A 29 -4.44 1.73 -5.11
C ARG A 29 -5.13 0.62 -4.32
N ALA A 30 -4.40 -0.43 -3.95
CA ALA A 30 -4.95 -1.53 -3.17
C ALA A 30 -5.34 -1.08 -1.74
N PHE A 31 -4.50 -0.25 -1.10
CA PHE A 31 -4.74 0.40 0.18
C PHE A 31 -6.02 1.24 0.17
N ALA A 32 -6.35 1.88 -0.96
CA ALA A 32 -7.58 2.63 -1.16
C ALA A 32 -8.85 1.75 -1.24
N GLY A 33 -8.70 0.42 -1.22
CA GLY A 33 -9.75 -0.58 -1.36
C GLY A 33 -10.01 -1.01 -2.81
N HIS A 34 -9.22 -0.55 -3.78
CA HIS A 34 -9.44 -0.83 -5.20
C HIS A 34 -8.80 -2.16 -5.60
N HIS A 35 -9.49 -3.26 -5.31
CA HIS A 35 -9.10 -4.63 -5.68
C HIS A 35 -9.88 -5.11 -6.92
N GLY A 36 -9.59 -4.54 -8.09
CA GLY A 36 -10.37 -4.88 -9.29
C GLY A 36 -9.85 -4.31 -10.61
N ARG A 37 -10.27 -4.94 -11.71
CA ARG A 37 -10.07 -4.48 -13.08
C ARG A 37 -11.14 -3.44 -13.44
N SER A 38 -11.25 -2.37 -12.65
CA SER A 38 -12.24 -1.32 -12.85
C SER A 38 -11.58 -0.06 -13.41
N ASP A 39 -11.89 0.21 -14.68
CA ASP A 39 -11.93 1.49 -15.42
C ASP A 39 -10.77 2.50 -15.33
N ALA A 40 -9.65 2.15 -14.71
CA ALA A 40 -8.38 2.82 -14.95
C ALA A 40 -7.77 2.17 -16.19
N GLY A 41 -7.62 2.95 -17.27
CA GLY A 41 -7.29 2.52 -18.62
C GLY A 41 -6.31 1.34 -18.75
N THR A 42 -6.54 0.56 -19.80
CA THR A 42 -5.93 -0.69 -20.32
C THR A 42 -4.43 -0.98 -20.02
N THR A 43 -3.65 -0.05 -19.48
CA THR A 43 -2.20 -0.19 -19.24
C THR A 43 -1.78 -0.58 -17.81
N ILE A 44 -2.67 -0.60 -16.79
CA ILE A 44 -2.29 -0.93 -15.39
C ILE A 44 -2.37 -2.45 -15.08
N THR A 45 -2.07 -3.32 -16.04
CA THR A 45 -2.33 -4.77 -15.90
C THR A 45 -1.20 -5.53 -15.19
N TYR A 46 0.02 -4.98 -15.09
CA TYR A 46 1.19 -5.75 -14.65
C TYR A 46 1.65 -5.51 -13.21
N VAL A 47 1.15 -4.47 -12.53
CA VAL A 47 1.56 -4.17 -11.14
C VAL A 47 0.34 -4.27 -10.23
N ARG A 48 0.27 -5.36 -9.46
CA ARG A 48 -0.69 -5.55 -8.37
C ARG A 48 0.08 -5.64 -7.06
N ALA A 49 -0.46 -5.01 -6.03
CA ALA A 49 -0.02 -5.20 -4.66
C ALA A 49 -0.81 -6.35 -4.02
N ASP A 50 -0.14 -7.12 -3.17
CA ASP A 50 -0.77 -8.16 -2.36
C ASP A 50 -1.17 -7.61 -0.97
N ILE A 51 -1.95 -8.37 -0.21
CA ILE A 51 -2.36 -8.05 1.16
C ILE A 51 -1.16 -7.83 2.08
N TYR A 52 -0.04 -8.52 1.81
CA TYR A 52 1.22 -8.37 2.53
C TYR A 52 1.89 -7.01 2.31
N ASP A 53 1.79 -6.44 1.10
CA ASP A 53 2.30 -5.10 0.81
C ASP A 53 1.48 -4.04 1.53
N ILE A 54 0.16 -4.23 1.58
CA ILE A 54 -0.76 -3.35 2.32
C ILE A 54 -0.47 -3.42 3.82
N ALA A 55 -0.25 -4.63 4.36
CA ALA A 55 0.08 -4.84 5.76
C ALA A 55 1.39 -4.13 6.16
N GLN A 56 2.41 -4.20 5.30
CA GLN A 56 3.67 -3.48 5.51
C GLN A 56 3.47 -1.95 5.46
N ALA A 57 2.73 -1.45 4.48
CA ALA A 57 2.43 -0.02 4.37
C ALA A 57 1.66 0.50 5.60
N LEU A 58 0.69 -0.27 6.09
CA LEU A 58 -0.07 0.05 7.30
C LEU A 58 0.82 0.04 8.55
N SER A 59 1.68 -0.96 8.69
CA SER A 59 2.62 -1.06 9.81
C SER A 59 3.59 0.13 9.83
N ALA A 60 4.14 0.50 8.68
CA ALA A 60 5.02 1.66 8.56
C ALA A 60 4.31 3.00 8.82
N LEU A 61 3.05 3.15 8.36
CA LEU A 61 2.27 4.37 8.57
C LEU A 61 1.92 4.58 10.05
N THR A 62 1.65 3.50 10.78
CA THR A 62 1.17 3.55 12.18
C THR A 62 2.30 3.40 13.20
N GLY A 63 3.42 2.80 12.81
CA GLY A 63 4.49 2.39 13.74
C GLY A 63 4.17 1.13 14.53
N GLU A 64 2.99 0.54 14.31
CA GLU A 64 2.53 -0.67 15.01
C GLU A 64 2.85 -1.92 14.18
N ASN A 65 3.31 -2.99 14.83
CA ASN A 65 3.62 -4.24 14.14
C ASN A 65 2.34 -4.91 13.63
N HIS A 66 2.27 -5.14 12.31
CA HIS A 66 1.17 -5.87 11.71
C HIS A 66 1.51 -7.36 11.58
N PRO A 67 0.65 -8.31 12.03
CA PRO A 67 0.95 -9.75 11.98
C PRO A 67 1.30 -10.27 10.57
N LEU A 68 0.61 -9.75 9.54
CA LEU A 68 0.89 -10.11 8.14
C LEU A 68 2.15 -9.43 7.58
N ALA A 69 2.61 -8.31 8.15
CA ALA A 69 3.83 -7.65 7.67
C ALA A 69 5.08 -8.48 7.96
N TRP A 70 5.08 -9.21 9.09
CA TRP A 70 6.20 -10.08 9.46
C TRP A 70 6.31 -11.32 8.57
N GLN A 71 5.17 -11.87 8.16
CA GLN A 71 5.13 -13.01 7.25
C GLN A 71 5.69 -12.66 5.86
N ALA A 72 5.52 -11.41 5.42
CA ALA A 72 6.06 -10.91 4.16
C ALA A 72 7.60 -10.86 4.15
N LEU A 73 8.21 -10.46 5.27
CA LEU A 73 9.67 -10.50 5.45
C LEU A 73 10.18 -11.94 5.41
N ASP A 74 9.47 -12.88 6.04
CA ASP A 74 9.83 -14.29 5.99
C ASP A 74 9.68 -14.89 4.58
N GLU A 75 8.66 -14.49 3.81
CA GLU A 75 8.45 -14.99 2.44
C GLU A 75 9.46 -14.42 1.42
N THR A 76 9.78 -13.13 1.53
CA THR A 76 10.83 -12.52 0.70
C THR A 76 12.22 -13.11 0.97
N VAL A 77 12.52 -13.45 2.22
CA VAL A 77 13.72 -14.23 2.59
C VAL A 77 13.67 -15.67 2.07
N ARG A 78 12.48 -16.26 1.92
CA ARG A 78 12.29 -17.64 1.46
C ARG A 78 12.27 -17.82 -0.06
N LYS A 79 12.07 -16.76 -0.86
CA LYS A 79 12.16 -16.90 -2.33
C LYS A 79 13.61 -17.18 -2.72
N PRO A 80 13.92 -18.35 -3.31
CA PRO A 80 15.28 -18.63 -3.76
C PRO A 80 15.66 -17.64 -4.85
N THR A 81 16.82 -17.00 -4.70
CA THR A 81 17.50 -16.29 -5.79
C THR A 81 17.58 -17.25 -6.98
N PRO A 82 17.07 -16.88 -8.18
CA PRO A 82 17.26 -17.72 -9.35
C PRO A 82 18.76 -17.93 -9.58
N PRO A 83 19.21 -19.15 -9.94
CA PRO A 83 20.59 -19.33 -10.36
C PRO A 83 20.85 -18.45 -11.60
N ALA A 84 22.01 -17.79 -11.59
CA ALA A 84 22.52 -16.94 -12.67
C ALA A 84 22.74 -17.72 -13.98
#